data_AF-A0A947CNB6-F1
#
_entry.id   AF-A0A947CNB6-F1
#
_cell.length_a   1.000
_cell.length_b   1.000
_cell.length_c   1.000
_cell.angle_alpha   90.00
_cell.angle_beta   90.00
_cell.angle_gamma   90.00
#
_symmetry.space_group_name_H-M   'P 1'
#
loop_
_entity.id
_entity.type
_entity.pdbx_description
1 polymer ?
#
loop_
_entity_poly.entity_id
_entity_poly.type
_entity_poly.pdbx_seq_one_letter_code
_entity_poly.pdbx_strand_id
1 'polypeptide(L)'
;FAIIDATGADGTALTNLTLGLNWNPSPVLRVNAQGTRIDTETLNVQAQTRLETPSPAGQEVAAPINNIQVARLAQEEARLAVSGSFLQRRFEVYAIGTLRRRPEVVLPYEDGSMDIILPSAQAADLSIGVIDRRSFKDARIGLSYLRAFGVGEQNVNRSEFQVVNLNAQKDLREGLSSVEARLTYVSSSDDDTDMQCAGISGAPLDPLSCYGTSTASTLTLGLMGTYRIKRDWLGIVSTNIGTQSITVENVDQERLDLPRILTLSAFLRLAYRF
;
A
#
# COMPACT_ATOMS: atom_id res chain seq x y z
N PHE A 1 -17.10 6.32 17.16
CA PHE A 1 -17.98 5.38 16.45
C PHE A 1 -17.45 3.97 16.66
N ALA A 2 -18.31 2.97 16.53
CA ALA A 2 -17.94 1.56 16.60
C ALA A 2 -18.71 0.80 15.51
N ILE A 3 -18.04 -0.14 14.86
CA ILE A 3 -18.63 -1.10 13.92
C ILE A 3 -18.27 -2.48 14.46
N ILE A 4 -19.28 -3.34 14.60
CA ILE A 4 -19.14 -4.69 15.15
C ILE A 4 -19.91 -5.63 14.24
N ASP A 5 -19.20 -6.57 13.63
CA ASP A 5 -19.81 -7.67 12.88
C ASP A 5 -19.67 -8.95 13.69
N ALA A 6 -20.75 -9.72 13.77
CA ALA A 6 -20.80 -11.01 14.44
C ALA A 6 -21.58 -11.99 13.57
N THR A 7 -21.12 -13.24 13.50
CA THR A 7 -21.81 -14.34 12.82
C THR A 7 -22.17 -15.42 13.84
N GLY A 8 -23.20 -16.22 13.53
CA GLY A 8 -23.82 -17.09 14.53
C GLY A 8 -24.51 -18.33 13.96
N ALA A 9 -23.83 -19.09 13.09
CA ALA A 9 -24.34 -20.38 12.66
C ALA A 9 -24.07 -21.51 13.68
N ASP A 10 -22.92 -21.48 14.39
CA ASP A 10 -22.51 -22.52 15.36
C ASP A 10 -21.93 -21.97 16.69
N GLY A 11 -22.16 -20.68 16.97
CA GLY A 11 -21.63 -19.99 18.16
C GLY A 11 -21.52 -18.50 17.87
N THR A 12 -21.70 -17.63 18.88
CA THR A 12 -21.54 -16.18 18.68
C THR A 12 -20.05 -15.86 18.56
N ALA A 13 -19.56 -15.72 17.34
CA ALA A 13 -18.19 -15.28 17.06
C ALA A 13 -18.20 -13.82 16.60
N LEU A 14 -17.42 -12.97 17.26
CA LEU A 14 -17.16 -11.61 16.80
C LEU A 14 -16.19 -11.72 15.62
N THR A 15 -16.59 -11.32 14.42
CA THR A 15 -15.79 -11.51 13.20
C THR A 15 -14.98 -10.27 12.84
N ASN A 16 -15.48 -9.08 13.18
CA ASN A 16 -14.82 -7.81 12.95
C ASN A 16 -15.23 -6.80 14.04
N LEU A 17 -14.23 -6.13 14.61
CA LEU A 17 -14.41 -5.02 15.52
C LEU A 17 -13.61 -3.83 14.99
N THR A 18 -14.29 -2.73 14.70
CA THR A 18 -13.65 -1.44 14.41
C THR A 18 -14.11 -0.39 15.42
N LEU A 19 -13.18 0.21 16.13
CA LEU A 19 -13.42 1.33 17.04
C LEU A 19 -12.75 2.58 16.47
N GLY A 20 -13.45 3.71 16.47
CA GLY A 20 -12.93 4.96 15.93
C GLY A 20 -13.29 6.18 16.78
N LEU A 21 -12.35 7.10 16.91
CA LEU A 21 -12.49 8.39 17.55
C LEU A 21 -12.17 9.48 16.54
N ASN A 22 -13.05 10.47 16.42
CA ASN A 22 -12.80 11.70 15.68
C ASN A 22 -12.93 12.87 16.65
N TRP A 23 -11.85 13.60 16.84
CA TRP A 23 -11.74 14.70 17.78
C TRP A 23 -11.29 15.97 17.06
N ASN A 24 -12.08 17.03 17.21
CA ASN A 24 -11.82 18.34 16.61
C ASN A 24 -11.66 19.38 17.73
N PRO A 25 -10.49 19.44 18.40
CA PRO A 25 -10.27 20.35 19.54
C PRO A 25 -10.36 21.83 19.14
N SER A 26 -10.19 22.16 17.86
CA SER A 26 -10.41 23.50 17.32
C SER A 26 -10.87 23.43 15.87
N PRO A 27 -11.40 24.53 15.29
CA PRO A 27 -11.79 24.56 13.87
C PRO A 27 -10.62 24.30 12.90
N VAL A 28 -9.39 24.38 13.38
CA VAL A 28 -8.16 24.23 12.58
C VAL A 28 -7.46 22.89 12.78
N LEU A 29 -7.75 22.14 13.85
CA LEU A 29 -7.06 20.90 14.19
C LEU A 29 -8.05 19.74 14.25
N ARG A 30 -7.70 18.63 13.57
CA ARG A 30 -8.48 17.40 13.53
C ARG A 30 -7.59 16.21 13.87
N VAL A 31 -8.08 15.36 14.76
CA VAL A 31 -7.44 14.12 15.18
C VAL A 31 -8.41 12.98 14.93
N ASN A 32 -7.96 11.94 14.23
CA ASN A 32 -8.73 10.72 14.02
C ASN A 32 -7.88 9.54 14.48
N ALA A 33 -8.44 8.67 15.31
CA ALA A 33 -7.83 7.42 15.69
C ALA A 33 -8.81 6.29 15.36
N GLN A 34 -8.33 5.18 14.83
CA GLN A 34 -9.14 3.98 14.64
C GLN A 34 -8.31 2.74 14.95
N GLY A 35 -8.97 1.70 15.43
CA GLY A 35 -8.41 0.36 15.59
C GLY A 35 -9.39 -0.66 15.04
N THR A 36 -8.89 -1.60 14.27
CA THR A 36 -9.66 -2.69 13.67
C THR A 36 -9.03 -4.02 14.05
N ARG A 37 -9.87 -5.00 14.37
CA ARG A 37 -9.48 -6.39 14.58
C ARG A 37 -10.45 -7.30 13.83
N ILE A 38 -9.89 -8.19 13.03
CA ILE A 38 -10.59 -9.25 12.33
C ILE A 38 -10.27 -10.56 13.05
N ASP A 39 -11.28 -11.40 13.23
CA ASP A 39 -11.13 -12.66 13.92
C ASP A 39 -10.35 -13.71 13.13
N THR A 40 -9.64 -14.56 13.87
CA THR A 40 -8.80 -15.64 13.34
C THR A 40 -9.58 -16.71 12.60
N GLU A 41 -10.81 -17.03 13.02
CA GLU A 41 -11.64 -18.05 12.33
C GLU A 41 -12.07 -17.55 10.96
N THR A 42 -12.50 -16.29 10.88
CA THR A 42 -12.82 -15.63 9.60
C THR A 42 -11.59 -15.55 8.70
N LEU A 43 -10.43 -15.25 9.27
CA LEU A 43 -9.18 -15.26 8.51
C LEU A 43 -8.83 -16.68 8.04
N ASN A 44 -8.96 -17.69 8.88
CA ASN A 44 -8.61 -19.08 8.54
C ASN A 44 -9.48 -19.60 7.39
N VAL A 45 -10.78 -19.30 7.39
CA VAL A 45 -11.67 -19.61 6.25
C VAL A 45 -11.19 -18.91 4.98
N GLN A 46 -10.87 -17.61 5.04
CA GLN A 46 -10.34 -16.89 3.89
C GLN A 46 -8.97 -17.42 3.44
N ALA A 47 -8.09 -17.75 4.38
CA ALA A 47 -6.77 -18.30 4.12
C ALA A 47 -6.89 -19.66 3.44
N GLN A 48 -7.72 -20.58 3.95
CA GLN A 48 -8.00 -21.88 3.34
C GLN A 48 -8.49 -21.75 1.90
N THR A 49 -9.33 -20.77 1.57
CA THR A 49 -9.77 -20.55 0.19
C THR A 49 -8.68 -19.99 -0.75
N ARG A 50 -7.55 -19.54 -0.19
CA ARG A 50 -6.42 -18.92 -0.92
C ARG A 50 -5.15 -19.76 -0.90
N LEU A 51 -5.07 -20.78 -0.05
CA LEU A 51 -4.00 -21.77 -0.03
C LEU A 51 -4.10 -22.61 -1.30
N GLU A 52 -2.97 -22.82 -1.96
CA GLU A 52 -2.91 -23.72 -3.10
C GLU A 52 -2.65 -25.13 -2.58
N THR A 53 -3.52 -26.08 -2.92
CA THR A 53 -3.30 -27.51 -2.67
C THR A 53 -2.59 -28.10 -3.90
N PRO A 54 -1.30 -28.49 -3.81
CA PRO A 54 -0.63 -29.18 -4.90
C PRO A 54 -1.14 -30.63 -4.98
N SER A 55 -1.47 -31.10 -6.20
CA SER A 55 -1.68 -32.51 -6.54
C SER A 55 -1.86 -32.66 -8.06
N PRO A 56 -1.55 -33.81 -8.73
CA PRO A 56 -0.70 -34.94 -8.41
C PRO A 56 0.30 -35.25 -9.55
N ALA A 57 1.60 -35.23 -9.27
CA ALA A 57 2.58 -35.94 -10.10
C ALA A 57 3.56 -36.70 -9.20
N GLY A 58 3.06 -37.78 -8.59
CA GLY A 58 3.90 -38.86 -8.04
C GLY A 58 4.55 -38.65 -6.66
N GLN A 59 4.12 -37.67 -5.86
CA GLN A 59 4.53 -37.59 -4.45
C GLN A 59 3.32 -37.61 -3.53
N GLU A 60 3.34 -38.55 -2.59
CA GLU A 60 2.44 -38.60 -1.45
C GLU A 60 2.67 -37.33 -0.63
N VAL A 61 1.57 -36.61 -0.37
CA VAL A 61 1.37 -35.46 0.53
C VAL A 61 0.97 -34.18 -0.23
N ALA A 62 -0.34 -33.90 -0.21
CA ALA A 62 -0.95 -32.67 -0.71
C ALA A 62 -0.83 -31.55 0.35
N ALA A 63 0.39 -31.07 0.58
CA ALA A 63 0.67 -29.98 1.51
C ALA A 63 0.05 -28.67 1.01
N PRO A 64 -0.85 -27.98 1.74
CA PRO A 64 -1.20 -26.61 1.34
C PRO A 64 0.07 -25.75 1.31
N ILE A 65 0.46 -25.29 0.12
CA ILE A 65 1.57 -24.35 0.00
C ILE A 65 1.05 -23.01 0.48
N ASN A 66 1.73 -22.43 1.46
CA ASN A 66 1.37 -21.12 1.95
C ASN A 66 1.51 -20.09 0.83
N ASN A 67 0.38 -19.48 0.48
CA ASN A 67 0.30 -18.48 -0.56
C ASN A 67 0.79 -17.14 0.02
N ILE A 68 1.63 -16.42 -0.72
CA ILE A 68 2.08 -15.07 -0.38
C ILE A 68 0.91 -14.12 -0.04
N GLN A 69 -0.29 -14.39 -0.56
CA GLN A 69 -1.51 -13.66 -0.22
C GLN A 69 -1.91 -13.84 1.26
N VAL A 70 -1.82 -15.06 1.80
CA VAL A 70 -2.10 -15.35 3.22
C VAL A 70 -1.02 -14.72 4.10
N ALA A 71 0.23 -14.70 3.62
CA ALA A 71 1.32 -14.05 4.33
C ALA A 71 1.10 -12.54 4.56
N ARG A 72 0.34 -11.89 3.68
CA ARG A 72 0.09 -10.44 3.66
C ARG A 72 -1.21 -10.00 4.35
N LEU A 73 -1.98 -10.92 4.92
CA LEU A 73 -3.23 -10.58 5.60
C LEU A 73 -2.95 -10.11 7.03
N ALA A 74 -3.17 -8.82 7.30
CA ALA A 74 -3.17 -8.28 8.66
C ALA A 74 -4.54 -8.52 9.32
N GLN A 75 -4.53 -9.02 10.56
CA GLN A 75 -5.74 -9.18 11.37
C GLN A 75 -6.03 -7.93 12.21
N GLU A 76 -4.99 -7.22 12.61
CA GLU A 76 -5.08 -6.05 13.47
C GLU A 76 -4.52 -4.82 12.74
N GLU A 77 -5.26 -3.72 12.77
CA GLU A 77 -4.79 -2.42 12.27
C GLU A 77 -5.06 -1.35 13.33
N ALA A 78 -4.06 -0.51 13.62
CA ALA A 78 -4.22 0.71 14.39
C ALA A 78 -3.79 1.89 13.53
N ARG A 79 -4.64 2.91 13.42
CA ARG A 79 -4.36 4.10 12.61
C ARG A 79 -4.62 5.37 13.41
N LEU A 80 -3.68 6.30 13.31
CA LEU A 80 -3.75 7.64 13.89
C LEU A 80 -3.51 8.67 12.79
N ALA A 81 -4.39 9.64 12.66
CA ALA A 81 -4.27 10.75 11.72
C ALA A 81 -4.45 12.08 12.45
N VAL A 82 -3.53 13.00 12.25
CA VAL A 82 -3.57 14.36 12.77
C VAL A 82 -3.44 15.32 11.60
N SER A 83 -4.30 16.33 11.52
CA SER A 83 -4.23 17.35 10.48
C SER A 83 -4.59 18.73 11.01
N GLY A 84 -3.87 19.74 10.54
CA GLY A 84 -3.97 21.12 11.01
C GLY A 84 -3.96 22.13 9.86
N SER A 85 -4.71 23.22 10.00
CA SER A 85 -4.67 24.38 9.09
C SER A 85 -4.13 25.61 9.82
N PHE A 86 -3.02 26.17 9.36
CA PHE A 86 -2.32 27.26 10.03
C PHE A 86 -2.30 28.54 9.19
N LEU A 87 -1.94 29.67 9.83
CA LEU A 87 -1.80 30.99 9.19
C LEU A 87 -2.99 31.36 8.30
N GLN A 88 -4.17 31.57 8.91
CA GLN A 88 -5.43 31.87 8.20
C GLN A 88 -5.79 30.84 7.12
N ARG A 89 -5.48 29.55 7.37
CA ARG A 89 -5.70 28.43 6.43
C ARG A 89 -4.83 28.51 5.17
N ARG A 90 -3.69 29.19 5.22
CA ARG A 90 -2.71 29.15 4.13
C ARG A 90 -2.01 27.80 4.08
N PHE A 91 -1.54 27.30 5.22
CA PHE A 91 -0.83 26.03 5.28
C PHE A 91 -1.72 24.94 5.84
N GLU A 92 -1.70 23.76 5.22
CA GLU A 92 -2.25 22.54 5.79
C GLU A 92 -1.10 21.59 6.06
N VAL A 93 -1.08 20.99 7.24
CA VAL A 93 -0.11 19.93 7.58
C VAL A 93 -0.91 18.73 8.04
N TYR A 94 -0.48 17.54 7.63
CA TYR A 94 -1.04 16.30 8.12
C TYR A 94 0.05 15.26 8.38
N ALA A 95 -0.25 14.35 9.29
CA ALA A 95 0.51 13.15 9.58
C ALA A 95 -0.47 12.00 9.83
N ILE A 96 -0.21 10.85 9.25
CA ILE A 96 -1.01 9.64 9.37
C ILE A 96 -0.03 8.50 9.62
N GLY A 97 -0.19 7.80 10.73
CA GLY A 97 0.50 6.56 11.03
C GLY A 97 -0.49 5.40 11.03
N THR A 98 -0.11 4.29 10.42
CA THR A 98 -0.84 3.03 10.47
C THR A 98 0.12 1.95 10.94
N LEU A 99 -0.28 1.14 11.90
CA LEU A 99 0.41 -0.07 12.32
C LEU A 99 -0.49 -1.25 11.97
N ARG A 100 0.06 -2.23 11.26
CA ARG A 100 -0.61 -3.49 10.94
C ARG A 100 0.10 -4.62 11.62
N ARG A 101 -0.68 -5.58 12.11
CA ARG A 101 -0.16 -6.79 12.73
C ARG A 101 -0.93 -8.01 12.27
N ARG A 102 -0.17 -9.06 12.02
CA ARG A 102 -0.66 -10.42 11.87
C ARG A 102 -0.10 -11.24 13.04
N PRO A 103 -0.94 -11.75 13.95
CA PRO A 103 -0.55 -12.76 14.91
C PRO A 103 0.02 -14.01 14.22
N GLU A 104 0.62 -14.90 15.00
CA GLU A 104 1.01 -16.21 14.48
C GLU A 104 -0.21 -16.94 13.91
N VAL A 105 -0.04 -17.58 12.76
CA VAL A 105 -1.07 -18.41 12.14
C VAL A 105 -0.52 -19.83 12.04
N VAL A 106 -1.21 -20.77 12.68
CA VAL A 106 -0.87 -22.19 12.63
C VAL A 106 -1.83 -22.85 11.64
N LEU A 107 -1.28 -23.42 10.57
CA LEU A 107 -2.04 -24.15 9.57
C LEU A 107 -1.90 -25.65 9.87
N PRO A 108 -2.94 -26.29 10.44
CA PRO A 108 -2.87 -27.69 10.79
C PRO A 108 -2.90 -28.57 9.54
N TYR A 109 -2.17 -29.68 9.58
CA TYR A 109 -2.20 -30.68 8.53
C TYR A 109 -3.33 -31.68 8.75
N GLU A 110 -4.09 -32.01 7.69
CA GLU A 110 -5.19 -32.99 7.79
C GLU A 110 -4.72 -34.42 8.10
N ASP A 111 -3.46 -34.75 7.82
CA ASP A 111 -2.88 -36.09 8.03
C ASP A 111 -2.18 -36.26 9.40
N GLY A 112 -2.15 -35.21 10.24
CA GLY A 112 -1.48 -35.22 11.54
C GLY A 112 0.05 -35.06 11.49
N SER A 113 0.62 -34.67 10.35
CA SER A 113 2.02 -34.22 10.25
C SER A 113 2.23 -32.81 10.86
N MET A 114 3.47 -32.30 10.85
CA MET A 114 3.83 -31.05 11.53
C MET A 114 3.07 -29.85 10.96
N ASP A 115 2.49 -29.03 11.85
CA ASP A 115 1.81 -27.79 11.50
C ASP A 115 2.76 -26.82 10.78
N ILE A 116 2.23 -26.11 9.78
CA ILE A 116 2.94 -24.99 9.15
C ILE A 116 2.70 -23.75 10.00
N ILE A 117 3.77 -23.24 10.61
CA ILE A 117 3.72 -22.05 11.46
C ILE A 117 4.11 -20.83 10.64
N LEU A 118 3.17 -19.89 10.51
CA LEU A 118 3.45 -18.55 10.02
C LEU A 118 3.74 -17.63 11.20
N PRO A 119 4.99 -17.17 11.38
CA PRO A 119 5.36 -16.35 12.51
C PRO A 119 4.57 -15.04 12.52
N SER A 120 4.38 -14.45 13.70
CA SER A 120 3.74 -13.14 13.78
C SER A 120 4.52 -12.11 12.99
N ALA A 121 3.83 -11.24 12.25
CA ALA A 121 4.43 -10.21 11.42
C ALA A 121 3.81 -8.84 11.71
N GLN A 122 4.60 -7.78 11.57
CA GLN A 122 4.12 -6.41 11.75
C GLN A 122 4.69 -5.47 10.67
N ALA A 123 3.93 -4.43 10.35
CA ALA A 123 4.36 -3.40 9.42
C ALA A 123 3.79 -2.04 9.84
N ALA A 124 4.50 -0.98 9.51
CA ALA A 124 4.05 0.39 9.75
C ALA A 124 4.10 1.24 8.48
N ASP A 125 3.06 2.04 8.30
CA ASP A 125 2.96 3.03 7.25
C ASP A 125 2.92 4.43 7.89
N LEU A 126 3.82 5.32 7.48
CA LEU A 126 3.84 6.72 7.89
C LEU A 126 3.64 7.60 6.66
N SER A 127 2.60 8.44 6.67
CA SER A 127 2.34 9.45 5.66
C SER A 127 2.32 10.84 6.28
N ILE A 128 3.13 11.75 5.77
CA ILE A 128 3.16 13.15 6.19
C ILE A 128 3.02 14.04 4.97
N GLY A 129 2.45 15.22 5.16
CA GLY A 129 2.40 16.20 4.09
C GLY A 129 2.13 17.61 4.55
N VAL A 130 2.52 18.54 3.68
CA VAL A 130 2.31 19.97 3.84
C VAL A 130 1.80 20.54 2.53
N ILE A 131 0.86 21.48 2.62
CA ILE A 131 0.25 22.16 1.49
C ILE A 131 0.26 23.66 1.77
N ASP A 132 0.91 24.44 0.92
CA ASP A 132 0.73 25.90 0.84
C ASP A 132 -0.38 26.20 -0.17
N ARG A 133 -1.53 26.68 0.29
CA ARG A 133 -2.68 27.04 -0.53
C ARG A 133 -2.50 28.34 -1.31
N ARG A 134 -1.54 29.18 -0.92
CA ARG A 134 -1.30 30.52 -1.51
C ARG A 134 0.20 30.76 -1.65
N SER A 135 0.83 29.94 -2.46
CA SER A 135 2.27 30.02 -2.73
C SER A 135 2.55 31.04 -3.85
N PHE A 136 3.52 30.77 -4.73
CA PHE A 136 3.91 31.68 -5.81
C PHE A 136 2.77 31.91 -6.82
N LYS A 137 2.40 33.18 -7.05
CA LYS A 137 1.33 33.60 -7.96
C LYS A 137 0.00 32.88 -7.68
N ASP A 138 -0.38 32.72 -6.41
CA ASP A 138 -1.59 32.03 -5.96
C ASP A 138 -1.67 30.54 -6.36
N ALA A 139 -0.55 29.92 -6.69
CA ALA A 139 -0.50 28.48 -6.88
C ALA A 139 -0.60 27.75 -5.52
N ARG A 140 -1.28 26.61 -5.52
CA ARG A 140 -1.30 25.64 -4.43
C ARG A 140 -0.14 24.66 -4.62
N ILE A 141 0.79 24.60 -3.68
CA ILE A 141 1.92 23.66 -3.72
C ILE A 141 1.79 22.70 -2.56
N GLY A 142 1.89 21.40 -2.84
CA GLY A 142 1.87 20.34 -1.84
C GLY A 142 3.12 19.48 -1.93
N LEU A 143 3.64 19.07 -0.78
CA LEU A 143 4.67 18.06 -0.64
C LEU A 143 4.15 16.99 0.32
N SER A 144 4.24 15.73 -0.06
CA SER A 144 3.92 14.61 0.81
C SER A 144 4.96 13.52 0.70
N TYR A 145 5.18 12.84 1.82
CA TYR A 145 6.04 11.69 1.94
C TYR A 145 5.23 10.54 2.55
N LEU A 146 5.39 9.35 2.01
CA LEU A 146 4.87 8.12 2.58
C LEU A 146 6.02 7.12 2.67
N ARG A 147 6.12 6.40 3.78
CA ARG A 147 7.01 5.27 3.95
C ARG A 147 6.24 4.11 4.57
N ALA A 148 6.31 2.94 3.96
CA ALA A 148 5.88 1.67 4.53
C ALA A 148 7.12 0.83 4.80
N PHE A 149 7.20 0.22 5.98
CA PHE A 149 8.37 -0.55 6.43
C PHE A 149 7.97 -1.67 7.40
N GLY A 150 8.83 -2.69 7.50
CA GLY A 150 8.64 -3.80 8.43
C GLY A 150 8.87 -3.38 9.88
N VAL A 151 8.14 -3.99 10.82
CA VAL A 151 8.35 -3.80 12.25
C VAL A 151 8.60 -5.16 12.89
N GLY A 152 9.69 -5.28 13.65
CA GLY A 152 10.09 -6.56 14.26
C GLY A 152 10.82 -7.47 13.28
N GLU A 153 10.73 -8.78 13.50
CA GLU A 153 11.49 -9.79 12.75
C GLU A 153 10.86 -10.16 11.40
N GLN A 154 9.57 -9.89 11.23
CA GLN A 154 8.79 -10.30 10.05
C GLN A 154 7.90 -9.15 9.58
N ASN A 155 8.01 -8.78 8.31
CA ASN A 155 7.24 -7.68 7.72
C ASN A 155 5.97 -8.21 7.04
N VAL A 156 4.80 -7.68 7.42
CA VAL A 156 3.53 -8.04 6.77
C VAL A 156 3.50 -7.62 5.30
N ASN A 157 4.16 -6.51 4.95
CA ASN A 157 4.12 -5.95 3.61
C ASN A 157 5.08 -6.66 2.62
N ARG A 158 6.06 -7.45 3.11
CA ARG A 158 7.19 -8.08 2.39
C ARG A 158 8.13 -7.10 1.65
N SER A 159 7.65 -5.91 1.34
CA SER A 159 8.42 -4.88 0.68
C SER A 159 8.31 -3.60 1.50
N GLU A 160 9.44 -2.95 1.69
CA GLU A 160 9.48 -1.56 2.09
C GLU A 160 9.26 -0.69 0.86
N PHE A 161 8.51 0.38 1.00
CA PHE A 161 8.42 1.37 -0.07
C PHE A 161 8.28 2.77 0.47
N GLN A 162 8.78 3.72 -0.31
CA GLN A 162 8.63 5.13 -0.06
C GLN A 162 8.10 5.84 -1.28
N VAL A 163 7.23 6.82 -1.04
CA VAL A 163 6.62 7.65 -2.07
C VAL A 163 6.82 9.10 -1.67
N VAL A 164 7.45 9.87 -2.55
CA VAL A 164 7.54 11.33 -2.45
C VAL A 164 6.67 11.91 -3.55
N ASN A 165 5.71 12.77 -3.19
CA ASN A 165 4.92 13.52 -4.15
C ASN A 165 5.11 15.02 -3.93
N LEU A 166 5.45 15.73 -5.00
CA LEU A 166 5.39 17.18 -5.09
C LEU A 166 4.32 17.54 -6.12
N ASN A 167 3.32 18.31 -5.71
CA ASN A 167 2.26 18.78 -6.61
C ASN A 167 2.18 20.29 -6.60
N ALA A 168 1.94 20.89 -7.76
CA ALA A 168 1.68 22.30 -7.93
C ALA A 168 0.42 22.45 -8.78
N GLN A 169 -0.59 23.14 -8.26
CA GLN A 169 -1.84 23.41 -8.96
C GLN A 169 -2.06 24.91 -9.02
N LYS A 170 -2.55 25.41 -10.15
CA LYS A 170 -3.00 26.78 -10.27
C LYS A 170 -4.30 26.84 -11.06
N ASP A 171 -5.27 27.53 -10.47
CA ASP A 171 -6.49 27.90 -11.16
C ASP A 171 -6.23 29.18 -11.97
N LEU A 172 -6.78 29.22 -13.17
CA LEU A 172 -6.62 30.27 -14.17
C LEU A 172 -8.01 30.73 -14.62
N ARG A 173 -8.12 32.02 -14.99
CA ARG A 173 -9.37 32.62 -15.49
C ARG A 173 -10.56 32.37 -14.56
N GLU A 174 -10.41 32.74 -13.29
CA GLU A 174 -11.48 32.64 -12.27
C GLU A 174 -12.07 31.23 -12.12
N GLY A 175 -11.24 30.19 -12.31
CA GLY A 175 -11.64 28.79 -12.15
C GLY A 175 -12.24 28.13 -13.40
N LEU A 176 -12.25 28.84 -14.54
CA LEU A 176 -12.59 28.22 -15.83
C LEU A 176 -11.53 27.24 -16.33
N SER A 177 -10.32 27.32 -15.78
CA SER A 177 -9.22 26.43 -16.13
C SER A 177 -8.33 26.16 -14.94
N SER A 178 -7.71 24.99 -14.93
CA SER A 178 -6.71 24.64 -13.94
C SER A 178 -5.56 23.89 -14.60
N VAL A 179 -4.36 24.11 -14.08
CA VAL A 179 -3.17 23.36 -14.46
C VAL A 179 -2.57 22.76 -13.20
N GLU A 180 -2.30 21.46 -13.25
CA GLU A 180 -1.62 20.71 -12.21
C GLU A 180 -0.33 20.11 -12.80
N ALA A 181 0.76 20.25 -12.07
CA ALA A 181 1.99 19.51 -12.29
C ALA A 181 2.26 18.64 -11.06
N ARG A 182 2.67 17.39 -11.29
CA ARG A 182 2.97 16.43 -10.23
C ARG A 182 4.29 15.74 -10.51
N LEU A 183 5.20 15.75 -9.55
CA LEU A 183 6.39 14.93 -9.56
C LEU A 183 6.24 13.86 -8.48
N THR A 184 6.35 12.60 -8.88
CA THR A 184 6.24 11.45 -7.99
C THR A 184 7.52 10.62 -8.10
N TYR A 185 8.12 10.34 -6.96
CA TYR A 185 9.20 9.36 -6.82
C TYR A 185 8.72 8.20 -5.97
N VAL A 186 8.87 6.98 -6.47
CA VAL A 186 8.57 5.74 -5.76
C VAL A 186 9.86 4.94 -5.71
N SER A 187 10.17 4.38 -4.55
CA SER A 187 11.26 3.43 -4.36
C SER A 187 10.74 2.30 -3.50
N SER A 188 10.97 1.07 -3.92
CA SER A 188 10.56 -0.14 -3.19
C SER A 188 11.70 -1.15 -3.17
N SER A 189 11.78 -1.91 -2.10
CA SER A 189 12.74 -3.00 -1.90
C SER A 189 12.03 -4.13 -1.20
N ASP A 190 12.21 -5.36 -1.68
CA ASP A 190 11.75 -6.54 -0.96
C ASP A 190 12.65 -6.82 0.26
N ASP A 191 12.09 -7.34 1.35
CA ASP A 191 12.84 -7.62 2.59
C ASP A 191 13.88 -8.74 2.42
N ASP A 192 13.63 -9.59 1.43
CA ASP A 192 14.46 -10.75 1.11
C ASP A 192 15.68 -10.37 0.23
N THR A 193 15.86 -9.09 -0.11
CA THR A 193 17.01 -8.63 -0.89
C THR A 193 18.31 -9.00 -0.16
N ASP A 194 19.22 -9.70 -0.82
CA ASP A 194 20.46 -10.28 -0.27
C ASP A 194 20.28 -11.58 0.57
N MET A 195 19.06 -12.13 0.71
CA MET A 195 18.87 -13.45 1.33
C MET A 195 19.26 -14.57 0.37
N GLN A 196 20.05 -15.50 0.90
CA GLN A 196 20.44 -16.69 0.16
C GLN A 196 19.23 -17.60 0.05
N CYS A 197 18.81 -17.88 -1.19
CA CYS A 197 17.89 -18.95 -1.52
C CYS A 197 18.54 -20.29 -1.17
N ALA A 198 18.66 -20.60 0.12
CA ALA A 198 19.29 -21.80 0.60
C ALA A 198 18.34 -22.97 0.34
N GLY A 199 18.42 -23.54 -0.86
CA GLY A 199 18.18 -24.96 -0.99
C GLY A 199 19.19 -25.64 -0.08
N ILE A 200 18.76 -26.15 1.08
CA ILE A 200 19.55 -27.13 1.82
C ILE A 200 19.93 -28.18 0.77
N SER A 201 21.22 -28.49 0.66
CA SER A 201 21.73 -29.42 -0.35
C SER A 201 20.92 -30.73 -0.35
N GLY A 202 20.01 -30.88 -1.33
CA GLY A 202 19.10 -32.02 -1.46
C GLY A 202 17.65 -31.83 -0.98
N ALA A 203 17.27 -30.67 -0.44
CA ALA A 203 15.88 -30.32 -0.15
C ALA A 203 15.27 -29.47 -1.30
N PRO A 204 13.97 -29.60 -1.60
CA PRO A 204 13.28 -28.68 -2.50
C PRO A 204 13.45 -27.25 -1.97
N LEU A 205 13.66 -26.29 -2.88
CA LEU A 205 13.66 -24.85 -2.58
C LEU A 205 12.49 -24.56 -1.65
N ASP A 206 12.73 -23.97 -0.48
CA ASP A 206 11.64 -23.53 0.37
C ASP A 206 10.91 -22.42 -0.38
N PRO A 207 9.69 -22.67 -0.88
CA PRO A 207 8.97 -21.69 -1.65
C PRO A 207 8.66 -20.46 -0.81
N LEU A 208 8.70 -20.56 0.53
CA LEU A 208 8.44 -19.46 1.46
C LEU A 208 9.57 -18.44 1.52
N SER A 209 10.82 -18.88 1.29
CA SER A 209 12.01 -18.02 1.33
C SER A 209 12.56 -17.67 -0.04
N CYS A 210 12.08 -18.32 -1.12
CA CYS A 210 12.57 -18.16 -2.49
C CYS A 210 11.59 -17.49 -3.45
N TYR A 211 10.96 -16.42 -2.99
CA TYR A 211 10.25 -15.51 -3.88
C TYR A 211 11.24 -14.47 -4.39
N GLY A 212 11.28 -14.23 -5.71
CA GLY A 212 12.22 -13.30 -6.34
C GLY A 212 12.32 -11.97 -5.59
N THR A 213 13.56 -11.52 -5.37
CA THR A 213 13.87 -10.27 -4.68
C THR A 213 14.05 -9.18 -5.72
N SER A 214 13.43 -8.03 -5.47
CA SER A 214 13.50 -6.92 -6.40
C SER A 214 13.61 -5.59 -5.67
N THR A 215 14.42 -4.71 -6.25
CA THR A 215 14.38 -3.30 -5.92
C THR A 215 13.89 -2.56 -7.14
N ALA A 216 12.93 -1.66 -6.95
CA ALA A 216 12.37 -0.86 -8.03
C ALA A 216 12.37 0.61 -7.64
N SER A 217 12.69 1.47 -8.61
CA SER A 217 12.52 2.91 -8.45
C SER A 217 11.85 3.49 -9.67
N THR A 218 10.89 4.39 -9.44
CA THR A 218 10.14 5.09 -10.48
C THR A 218 10.16 6.57 -10.21
N LEU A 219 10.49 7.37 -11.22
CA LEU A 219 10.34 8.83 -11.19
C LEU A 219 9.38 9.22 -12.30
N THR A 220 8.30 9.90 -11.95
CA THR A 220 7.24 10.29 -12.90
C THR A 220 6.93 11.77 -12.76
N LEU A 221 6.92 12.49 -13.88
CA LEU A 221 6.42 13.85 -14.02
C LEU A 221 5.09 13.81 -14.78
N GLY A 222 4.02 14.23 -14.12
CA GLY A 222 2.69 14.39 -14.67
C GLY A 222 2.31 15.85 -14.86
N LEU A 223 1.62 16.15 -15.94
CA LEU A 223 0.96 17.43 -16.20
C LEU A 223 -0.51 17.15 -16.51
N MET A 224 -1.41 17.92 -15.91
CA MET A 224 -2.84 17.87 -16.19
C MET A 224 -3.36 19.30 -16.38
N GLY A 225 -4.09 19.51 -17.46
CA GLY A 225 -4.78 20.76 -17.75
C GLY A 225 -6.27 20.50 -17.90
N THR A 226 -7.09 21.34 -17.26
CA THR A 226 -8.52 21.39 -17.51
C THR A 226 -8.90 22.76 -18.05
N TYR A 227 -9.83 22.78 -19.00
CA TYR A 227 -10.32 24.02 -19.60
C TYR A 227 -11.80 23.92 -19.90
N ARG A 228 -12.56 24.91 -19.45
CA ARG A 228 -14.01 25.01 -19.70
C ARG A 228 -14.28 26.09 -20.74
N ILE A 229 -14.94 25.73 -21.84
CA ILE A 229 -15.46 26.69 -22.82
C ILE A 229 -16.94 26.92 -22.49
N LYS A 230 -17.28 28.15 -22.07
CA LYS A 230 -18.63 28.50 -21.58
C LYS A 230 -19.07 27.61 -20.42
N ARG A 231 -20.34 27.22 -20.33
CA ARG A 231 -20.85 26.31 -19.29
C ARG A 231 -20.93 24.85 -19.75
N ASP A 232 -20.76 24.62 -21.05
CA ASP A 232 -21.24 23.40 -21.70
C ASP A 232 -20.09 22.49 -22.12
N TRP A 233 -18.90 23.02 -22.42
CA TRP A 233 -17.77 22.24 -22.89
C TRP A 233 -16.67 22.14 -21.82
N LEU A 234 -16.15 20.93 -21.62
CA LEU A 234 -15.01 20.64 -20.77
C LEU A 234 -13.95 19.86 -21.55
N GLY A 235 -12.74 20.42 -21.62
CA GLY A 235 -11.54 19.73 -22.09
C GLY A 235 -10.64 19.35 -20.92
N ILE A 236 -10.12 18.13 -20.95
CA ILE A 236 -9.11 17.62 -20.02
C ILE A 236 -7.97 17.04 -20.85
N VAL A 237 -6.76 17.46 -20.56
CA VAL A 237 -5.53 16.89 -21.11
C VAL A 237 -4.66 16.45 -19.95
N SER A 238 -4.09 15.25 -20.01
CA SER A 238 -3.05 14.85 -19.09
C SER A 238 -1.93 14.10 -19.79
N THR A 239 -0.70 14.36 -19.41
CA THR A 239 0.49 13.67 -19.89
C THR A 239 1.34 13.27 -18.70
N ASN A 240 1.88 12.05 -18.72
CA ASN A 240 2.86 11.62 -17.73
C ASN A 240 4.05 11.03 -18.46
N ILE A 241 5.24 11.50 -18.10
CA ILE A 241 6.51 10.91 -18.51
C ILE A 241 7.18 10.35 -17.27
N GLY A 242 7.68 9.13 -17.35
CA GLY A 242 8.34 8.51 -16.22
C GLY A 242 9.46 7.60 -16.65
N THR A 243 10.28 7.25 -15.69
CA THR A 243 11.32 6.26 -15.85
C THR A 243 11.29 5.29 -14.70
N GLN A 244 11.48 4.01 -14.99
CA GLN A 244 11.49 2.93 -14.03
C GLN A 244 12.80 2.15 -14.16
N SER A 245 13.44 1.90 -13.03
CA SER A 245 14.58 1.00 -12.90
C SER A 245 14.17 -0.15 -12.02
N ILE A 246 14.55 -1.37 -12.40
CA ILE A 246 14.30 -2.58 -11.63
C ILE A 246 15.62 -3.35 -11.57
N THR A 247 16.04 -3.70 -10.37
CA THR A 247 17.14 -4.63 -10.15
C THR A 247 16.54 -5.87 -9.53
N VAL A 248 16.82 -7.02 -10.11
CA VAL A 248 16.41 -8.33 -9.58
C VAL A 248 17.64 -9.09 -9.14
N GLU A 249 17.50 -9.93 -8.13
CA GLU A 249 18.55 -10.86 -7.72
C GLU A 249 18.22 -12.26 -8.26
N ASN A 250 19.22 -12.94 -8.82
CA ASN A 250 19.06 -14.32 -9.25
C ASN A 250 19.33 -15.30 -8.09
N VAL A 251 19.13 -16.60 -8.36
CA VAL A 251 19.33 -17.68 -7.37
C VAL A 251 20.79 -17.76 -6.89
N ASP A 252 21.73 -17.25 -7.67
CA ASP A 252 23.16 -17.20 -7.37
C ASP A 252 23.59 -15.90 -6.65
N GLN A 253 22.63 -15.09 -6.18
CA GLN A 253 22.84 -13.78 -5.54
C GLN A 253 23.51 -12.72 -6.44
N GLU A 254 23.49 -12.93 -7.76
CA GLU A 254 23.95 -11.92 -8.70
C GLU A 254 22.83 -10.90 -8.93
N ARG A 255 23.20 -9.62 -8.76
CA ARG A 255 22.33 -8.51 -9.10
C ARG A 255 22.27 -8.32 -10.61
N LEU A 256 21.08 -8.52 -11.16
CA LEU A 256 20.78 -8.24 -12.56
C LEU A 256 20.00 -6.94 -12.66
N ASP A 257 20.67 -5.89 -13.14
CA ASP A 257 20.02 -4.63 -13.49
C ASP A 257 19.25 -4.80 -14.81
N LEU A 258 17.93 -4.71 -14.73
CA LEU A 258 17.10 -4.74 -15.93
C LEU A 258 17.22 -3.40 -16.68
N PRO A 259 17.10 -3.41 -18.02
CA PRO A 259 17.12 -2.19 -18.81
C PRO A 259 16.07 -1.18 -18.33
N ARG A 260 16.49 0.07 -18.17
CA ARG A 260 15.63 1.15 -17.69
C ARG A 260 14.47 1.36 -18.64
N ILE A 261 13.25 1.34 -18.12
CA ILE A 261 12.02 1.52 -18.90
C ILE A 261 11.65 3.02 -18.88
N LEU A 262 11.40 3.59 -20.06
CA LEU A 262 10.81 4.92 -20.20
C LEU A 262 9.32 4.75 -20.48
N THR A 263 8.48 5.43 -19.69
CA THR A 263 7.03 5.41 -19.84
C THR A 263 6.54 6.78 -20.29
N LEU A 264 5.65 6.79 -21.29
CA LEU A 264 4.93 7.98 -21.71
C LEU A 264 3.46 7.60 -21.82
N SER A 265 2.60 8.33 -21.11
CA SER A 265 1.16 8.21 -21.22
C SER A 265 0.55 9.57 -21.52
N ALA A 266 -0.42 9.61 -22.42
CA ALA A 266 -1.15 10.81 -22.76
C ALA A 266 -2.64 10.50 -22.85
N PHE A 267 -3.45 11.45 -22.40
CA PHE A 267 -4.90 11.33 -22.37
C PHE A 267 -5.53 12.68 -22.73
N LEU A 268 -6.55 12.62 -23.57
CA LEU A 268 -7.37 13.75 -23.97
C LEU A 268 -8.83 13.35 -23.83
N ARG A 269 -9.62 14.19 -23.15
CA ARG A 269 -11.07 14.05 -23.05
C ARG A 269 -11.74 15.37 -23.37
N LEU A 270 -12.76 15.28 -24.22
CA LEU A 270 -13.71 16.35 -24.48
C LEU A 270 -15.09 15.88 -24.00
N ALA A 271 -15.76 16.71 -23.22
CA ALA A 271 -17.10 16.45 -22.72
C ALA A 271 -18.01 17.66 -23.01
N TYR A 272 -19.24 17.37 -23.40
CA TYR A 272 -20.28 18.37 -23.61
C TYR A 272 -21.46 18.11 -22.67
N ARG A 273 -21.96 19.16 -22.03
CA ARG A 273 -23.16 19.15 -21.20
C ARG A 273 -24.30 19.78 -22.00
N PHE A 274 -25.31 18.96 -22.30
CA PHE A 274 -26.58 19.39 -22.89
C PHE A 274 -27.43 20.14 -21.85
#